data_AF-A0A4Y2T945-F1
#
_entry.id   AF-A0A4Y2T945-F1
#
_cell.length_a   1.000
_cell.length_b   1.000
_cell.length_c   1.000
_cell.angle_alpha   90.00
_cell.angle_beta   90.00
_cell.angle_gamma   90.00
#
_symmetry.space_group_name_H-M   'P 1'
#
loop_
_entity.id
_entity.type
_entity.pdbx_description
1 polymer ?
#
loop_
_entity_poly.entity_id
_entity_poly.type
_entity_poly.pdbx_seq_one_letter_code
_entity_poly.pdbx_strand_id
1 'polypeptide(L)'
;MLIPCLPLTRFQQIPQKNVKDVYLPTPEVAAIVWESKKDFIPQDTVTNIFLAAFTTAWARLKLYSEMDKLGDAVLYHDTDSIIYASNGKNDPPAWKFFGRVHRRTGW
;
A
#
# COMPACT_ATOMS: atom_id res chain seq x y z
N MET A 1 -29.33 -17.50 5.70
CA MET A 1 -28.16 -18.35 6.01
C MET A 1 -28.01 -18.39 7.52
N LEU A 2 -28.23 -19.56 8.14
CA LEU A 2 -28.21 -19.75 9.59
C LEU A 2 -26.76 -19.68 10.08
N ILE A 3 -26.43 -18.66 10.85
CA ILE A 3 -25.12 -18.53 11.49
C ILE A 3 -25.22 -19.27 12.84
N PRO A 4 -24.35 -20.27 13.12
CA PRO A 4 -24.42 -21.02 14.35
C PRO A 4 -24.17 -20.10 15.56
N CYS A 5 -25.11 -20.13 16.51
CA CYS A 5 -25.08 -19.67 17.89
C CYS A 5 -23.96 -18.66 18.27
N LEU A 6 -23.94 -17.50 17.62
CA LEU A 6 -23.19 -16.36 18.14
C LEU A 6 -24.06 -15.69 19.21
N PRO A 7 -23.55 -15.47 20.44
CA PRO A 7 -24.25 -14.67 21.44
C PRO A 7 -24.68 -13.33 20.83
N LEU A 8 -25.89 -12.86 21.15
CA LEU A 8 -26.45 -11.62 20.58
C LEU A 8 -25.48 -10.43 20.69
N THR A 9 -24.72 -10.38 21.79
CA THR A 9 -23.67 -9.40 22.05
C THR A 9 -22.53 -9.44 21.02
N ARG A 10 -22.12 -10.62 20.57
CA ARG A 10 -21.08 -10.77 19.53
C ARG A 10 -21.59 -10.42 18.15
N PHE A 11 -22.89 -10.56 17.88
CA PHE A 11 -23.46 -10.17 16.58
C PHE A 11 -23.45 -8.65 16.39
N GLN A 12 -23.78 -7.89 17.44
CA GLN A 12 -23.72 -6.42 17.44
C GLN A 12 -22.30 -5.89 17.25
N GLN A 13 -21.28 -6.67 17.66
CA GLN A 13 -19.87 -6.30 17.53
C GLN A 13 -19.31 -6.55 16.12
N ILE A 14 -20.08 -7.13 15.18
CA ILE A 14 -19.60 -7.37 13.82
C ILE A 14 -19.55 -6.02 13.09
N PRO A 15 -18.36 -5.48 12.79
CA PRO A 15 -18.23 -4.13 12.22
C PRO A 15 -18.90 -3.99 10.85
N GLN A 16 -19.12 -5.12 10.17
CA GLN A 16 -19.72 -5.24 8.84
C GLN A 16 -21.25 -5.18 8.81
N LYS A 17 -21.91 -5.30 9.96
CA LYS A 17 -23.37 -5.45 10.02
C LYS A 17 -23.98 -4.26 10.73
N ASN A 18 -25.04 -3.73 10.14
CA ASN A 18 -25.90 -2.73 10.76
C ASN A 18 -27.17 -3.43 11.23
N VAL A 19 -27.39 -3.47 12.55
CA VAL A 19 -28.60 -4.07 13.12
C VAL A 19 -29.75 -3.08 12.98
N LYS A 20 -30.82 -3.48 12.30
CA LYS A 20 -32.03 -2.66 12.13
C LYS A 20 -33.02 -2.88 13.26
N ASP A 21 -33.20 -4.15 13.64
CA ASP A 21 -34.23 -4.53 14.60
C ASP A 21 -33.89 -5.85 15.30
N VAL A 22 -34.43 -6.03 16.50
CA VAL A 22 -34.31 -7.25 17.31
C VAL A 22 -35.68 -7.60 17.89
N TYR A 23 -36.20 -8.77 17.52
CA TYR A 23 -37.47 -9.29 18.06
C TYR A 23 -37.22 -10.51 18.94
N LEU A 24 -38.01 -10.63 20.01
CA LEU A 24 -37.94 -11.72 20.98
C LEU A 24 -39.26 -12.52 20.94
N PRO A 25 -39.40 -13.51 20.01
CA PRO A 25 -40.62 -14.33 19.93
C PRO A 25 -40.92 -15.12 21.19
N THR A 26 -39.86 -15.57 21.85
CA THR A 26 -39.91 -16.35 23.08
C THR A 26 -38.75 -15.90 23.99
N PRO A 27 -38.80 -16.18 25.30
CA PRO A 27 -37.71 -15.85 26.22
C PRO A 27 -36.35 -16.47 25.85
N GLU A 28 -36.37 -17.53 25.03
CA GLU A 28 -35.20 -18.33 24.67
C GLU A 28 -34.66 -18.00 23.28
N VAL A 29 -35.42 -17.25 22.46
CA VAL A 29 -35.08 -16.99 21.05
C VAL A 29 -35.13 -15.50 20.78
N ALA A 30 -34.10 -15.00 20.11
CA ALA A 30 -34.05 -13.67 19.55
C ALA A 30 -33.83 -13.76 18.04
N ALA A 31 -34.59 -13.00 17.25
CA ALA A 31 -34.31 -12.83 15.82
C ALA A 31 -33.89 -11.40 15.52
N ILE A 32 -32.86 -11.29 14.67
CA ILE A 32 -32.17 -10.03 14.38
C ILE A 32 -32.35 -9.72 12.91
N VAL A 33 -32.91 -8.55 12.60
CA VAL A 33 -32.94 -7.99 11.25
C VAL A 33 -31.73 -7.09 11.08
N TRP A 34 -30.93 -7.35 10.05
CA TRP A 34 -29.70 -6.61 9.81
C TRP A 34 -29.47 -6.41 8.32
N GLU A 35 -28.68 -5.40 8.00
CA GLU A 35 -28.16 -5.17 6.66
C GLU A 35 -26.63 -5.12 6.68
N SER A 36 -25.99 -5.49 5.57
CA SER A 36 -24.57 -5.23 5.38
C SER A 36 -24.36 -3.74 5.21
N LYS A 37 -23.35 -3.16 5.85
CA LYS A 37 -22.99 -1.75 5.63
C LYS A 37 -22.61 -1.56 4.15
N LYS A 38 -23.25 -0.59 3.49
CA LYS A 38 -23.03 -0.30 2.07
C LYS A 38 -21.62 0.20 1.77
N ASP A 39 -20.98 0.84 2.74
CA ASP A 39 -19.61 1.36 2.64
C ASP A 39 -18.56 0.30 3.00
N PHE A 40 -18.95 -0.96 3.18
CA PHE A 40 -17.96 -2.00 3.37
C PHE A 40 -17.27 -2.30 2.04
N ILE A 41 -16.08 -1.70 1.89
CA ILE A 41 -15.10 -2.17 0.93
C ILE A 41 -14.38 -3.34 1.61
N PRO A 42 -14.58 -4.60 1.15
CA PRO A 42 -13.76 -5.70 1.63
C PRO A 42 -12.30 -5.33 1.41
N GLN A 43 -11.48 -5.52 2.45
CA GLN A 43 -10.03 -5.46 2.31
C GLN A 43 -9.67 -6.37 1.15
N ASP A 44 -9.15 -5.78 0.08
CA ASP A 44 -8.72 -6.53 -1.09
C ASP A 44 -7.57 -7.44 -0.66
N THR A 45 -7.83 -8.74 -0.67
CA THR A 45 -6.85 -9.76 -0.28
C THR A 45 -5.67 -9.85 -1.25
N VAL A 46 -5.76 -9.17 -2.40
CA VAL A 46 -4.70 -9.09 -3.41
C VAL A 46 -3.70 -7.98 -3.09
N THR A 47 -4.08 -6.95 -2.33
CA THR A 47 -3.21 -5.82 -2.01
C THR A 47 -2.30 -6.14 -0.83
N ASN A 48 -1.17 -6.82 -1.11
CA ASN A 48 -0.16 -7.11 -0.10
C ASN A 48 0.67 -5.85 0.23
N ILE A 49 0.24 -5.11 1.25
CA ILE A 49 0.93 -3.90 1.73
C ILE A 49 2.39 -4.16 2.12
N PHE A 50 2.73 -5.36 2.59
CA PHE A 50 4.11 -5.72 2.92
C PHE A 50 4.97 -5.84 1.67
N LEU A 51 4.41 -6.39 0.59
CA LEU A 51 5.10 -6.47 -0.69
C LEU A 51 5.35 -5.07 -1.26
N ALA A 52 4.36 -4.18 -1.17
CA ALA A 52 4.51 -2.78 -1.59
C ALA A 52 5.58 -2.06 -0.76
N ALA A 53 5.55 -2.19 0.57
CA ALA A 53 6.55 -1.57 1.45
C ALA A 53 7.96 -2.10 1.17
N PHE A 54 8.11 -3.41 0.94
CA PHE A 54 9.38 -4.04 0.64
C PHE A 54 9.96 -3.55 -0.70
N THR A 55 9.15 -3.52 -1.77
CA THR A 55 9.61 -3.07 -3.07
C THR A 55 9.99 -1.58 -3.07
N THR A 56 9.23 -0.73 -2.37
CA THR A 56 9.56 0.70 -2.19
C THR A 56 10.85 0.89 -1.39
N ALA A 57 11.02 0.19 -0.27
CA ALA A 57 12.24 0.28 0.53
C ALA A 57 13.47 -0.19 -0.26
N TRP A 58 13.33 -1.29 -1.00
CA TRP A 58 14.40 -1.82 -1.84
C TRP A 58 14.81 -0.87 -2.97
N ALA A 59 13.83 -0.25 -3.64
CA ALA A 59 14.10 0.77 -4.66
C ALA A 59 14.86 1.96 -4.07
N ARG A 60 14.48 2.42 -2.87
CA ARG A 60 15.15 3.53 -2.17
C ARG A 60 16.57 3.19 -1.73
N LEU A 61 16.83 1.97 -1.25
CA LEU A 61 18.19 1.51 -0.95
C LEU A 61 19.09 1.50 -2.18
N LYS A 62 18.56 1.04 -3.33
CA LYS A 62 19.29 1.10 -4.60
C LYS A 62 19.57 2.54 -5.02
N LEU A 63 18.59 3.43 -4.92
CA LEU A 63 18.75 4.85 -5.23
C LEU A 63 19.89 5.46 -4.41
N TYR A 64 19.91 5.22 -3.09
CA TYR A 64 20.98 5.72 -2.22
C TYR A 64 22.35 5.11 -2.54
N SER A 65 22.41 3.82 -2.86
CA SER A 65 23.66 3.18 -3.30
C SER A 65 24.25 3.83 -4.56
N GLU A 66 23.42 4.29 -5.49
CA GLU A 66 23.87 5.02 -6.68
C GLU A 66 24.23 6.47 -6.37
N MET A 67 23.51 7.13 -5.47
CA MET A 67 23.86 8.49 -4.99
C MET A 67 25.22 8.50 -4.29
N ASP A 68 25.52 7.50 -3.47
CA ASP A 68 26.80 7.38 -2.76
C ASP A 68 27.99 7.29 -3.74
N LYS A 69 27.81 6.65 -4.91
CA LYS A 69 28.85 6.59 -5.95
C LYS A 69 29.08 7.94 -6.63
N LEU A 70 28.03 8.74 -6.76
CA LEU A 70 28.07 10.06 -7.38
C LEU A 70 28.59 11.12 -6.40
N GLY A 71 28.35 10.95 -5.10
CA GLY A 71 28.79 11.86 -4.04
C GLY A 71 28.31 13.29 -4.29
N ASP A 72 29.23 14.25 -4.20
CA ASP A 72 28.95 15.69 -4.37
C ASP A 72 28.47 16.07 -5.78
N ALA A 73 28.52 15.15 -6.75
CA ALA A 73 28.00 15.40 -8.08
C ALA A 73 26.45 15.40 -8.12
N VAL A 74 25.76 14.89 -7.09
CA VAL A 74 24.29 14.83 -7.06
C VAL A 74 23.68 16.23 -6.87
N LEU A 75 22.81 16.63 -7.80
CA LEU A 75 22.10 17.90 -7.78
C LEU A 75 20.66 17.76 -7.26
N TYR A 76 19.99 16.65 -7.59
CA TYR A 76 18.61 16.37 -7.18
C TYR A 76 18.32 14.87 -7.29
N HIS A 77 17.36 14.36 -6.51
CA HIS A 77 16.86 12.99 -6.66
C HIS A 77 15.35 12.92 -6.39
N ASP A 78 14.67 12.03 -7.11
CA ASP A 78 13.27 11.64 -6.89
C ASP A 78 13.18 10.10 -6.87
N THR A 79 12.02 9.58 -6.48
CA THR A 79 11.54 8.19 -6.43
C THR A 79 12.39 7.17 -7.21
N ASP A 80 12.69 7.48 -8.47
CA ASP A 80 13.39 6.59 -9.39
C ASP A 80 14.44 7.31 -10.27
N SER A 81 14.82 8.54 -9.93
CA SER A 81 15.72 9.35 -10.76
C SER A 81 16.73 10.18 -9.95
N ILE A 82 17.90 10.40 -10.54
CA ILE A 82 18.97 11.25 -9.98
C ILE A 82 19.43 12.22 -11.07
N ILE A 83 19.49 13.50 -10.74
CA ILE A 83 20.11 14.55 -11.55
C ILE A 83 21.49 14.81 -10.96
N TYR A 84 22.54 14.78 -11.78
CA TYR A 84 23.92 14.96 -11.33
C TYR A 84 24.76 15.74 -12.35
N ALA A 85 25.84 16.35 -11.87
CA ALA A 85 26.85 17.00 -12.69
C ALA A 85 27.83 15.96 -13.25
N SER A 86 27.74 15.69 -14.56
CA SER A 86 28.67 14.78 -15.23
C SER A 86 30.03 15.45 -15.45
N ASN A 87 31.11 14.75 -15.13
CA ASN A 87 32.50 15.14 -15.38
C ASN A 87 33.19 14.23 -16.42
N GLY A 88 32.42 13.38 -17.12
CA GLY A 88 32.90 12.42 -18.11
C GLY A 88 33.61 11.18 -17.55
N LYS A 89 33.88 11.12 -16.23
CA LYS A 89 34.48 9.97 -15.53
C LYS A 89 33.52 9.33 -14.53
N ASN A 90 32.54 10.09 -14.06
CA ASN A 90 31.52 9.68 -13.09
C ASN A 90 30.21 9.20 -13.74
N ASP A 91 30.19 9.02 -15.07
CA ASP A 91 29.06 8.42 -15.77
C ASP A 91 29.11 6.90 -15.57
N PRO A 92 28.23 6.26 -14.77
CA PRO A 92 28.30 4.82 -14.60
C PRO A 92 27.85 4.09 -15.87
N PRO A 93 28.38 2.87 -16.09
CA PRO A 93 28.43 2.22 -17.39
C PRO A 93 27.07 1.79 -17.98
N ALA A 94 26.01 1.73 -17.17
CA ALA A 94 24.68 1.39 -17.66
C ALA A 94 23.60 1.75 -16.64
N TRP A 95 23.04 2.95 -16.74
CA TRP A 95 21.78 3.33 -16.06
C TRP A 95 20.54 2.64 -16.67
N LYS A 96 20.65 1.35 -17.03
CA LYS A 96 19.61 0.59 -17.74
C LYS A 96 18.45 0.14 -16.85
N PHE A 97 18.51 0.43 -15.55
CA PHE A 97 17.53 0.01 -14.54
C PHE A 97 16.39 1.02 -14.31
N PHE A 98 16.59 2.29 -14.67
CA PHE A 98 15.62 3.37 -14.58
C PHE A 98 15.61 4.09 -15.92
N GLY A 99 14.43 4.32 -16.51
CA GLY A 99 14.27 4.72 -17.91
C GLY A 99 15.27 5.78 -18.40
N ARG A 100 15.91 5.46 -19.54
CA ARG A 100 16.62 6.34 -20.50
C ARG A 100 17.15 7.68 -19.92
N VAL A 101 18.44 7.72 -19.58
CA VAL A 101 19.15 8.97 -19.24
C VAL A 101 19.18 9.91 -20.45
N HIS A 102 18.56 11.09 -20.33
CA HIS A 102 18.64 12.16 -21.31
C HIS A 102 19.81 13.08 -20.97
N ARG A 103 20.95 12.88 -21.64
CA ARG A 103 22.12 13.75 -21.53
C ARG A 103 21.83 15.03 -22.32
N ARG A 104 21.48 16.14 -21.66
CA ARG A 104 21.54 17.46 -22.28
C ARG A 104 22.94 18.04 -22.10
N THR A 105 23.67 18.12 -23.20
CA THR A 105 24.90 18.92 -23.29
C THR A 105 24.51 20.34 -23.70
N GLY A 106 24.69 21.31 -22.81
CA GLY A 106 24.55 22.74 -23.10
C GLY A 106 23.31 23.40 -22.51
N TRP A 107 23.47 24.66 -22.09
CA TRP A 107 22.38 25.62 -21.92
C TRP A 107 21.78 25.97 -23.27
#